data_AF-A0A382SUB7-F1
#
_entry.id   AF-A0A382SUB7-F1
#
_cell.length_a   1.000
_cell.length_b   1.000
_cell.length_c   1.000
_cell.angle_alpha   90.00
_cell.angle_beta   90.00
_cell.angle_gamma   90.00
#
_symmetry.space_group_name_H-M   'P 1'
#
loop_
_entity.id
_entity.type
_entity.pdbx_description
1 polymer ?
#
loop_
_entity_poly.entity_id
_entity_poly.type
_entity_poly.pdbx_seq_one_letter_code
_entity_poly.pdbx_strand_id
1 'polypeptide(L)'
;MSRKEELLKNLKKITEKPPERPRHIVVSNQYGEDKDGNPIYIDRIYGGLNGRYRLVQKDFTEYKGTLKTKRVHRKYESGEGYYQQFHVTGDGRWFDNSGMPCDEPKNAKFEKEEEQEEQKETKQNELDMLKDLK
;
A
#
# COMPACT_ATOMS: atom_id res chain seq x y z
N MET A 1 25.63 -16.76 53.07
CA MET A 1 24.95 -15.58 52.51
C MET A 1 23.73 -15.29 53.35
N SER A 2 23.66 -14.11 53.94
CA SER A 2 22.53 -13.62 54.73
C SER A 2 21.36 -13.22 53.82
N ARG A 3 20.12 -13.39 54.28
CA ARG A 3 18.89 -12.97 53.57
C ARG A 3 18.95 -11.49 53.13
N LYS A 4 19.63 -10.64 53.89
CA LYS A 4 19.85 -9.23 53.56
C LYS A 4 20.76 -9.05 52.34
N GLU A 5 21.80 -9.87 52.22
CA GLU A 5 22.76 -9.84 51.10
C GLU A 5 22.09 -10.31 49.80
N GLU A 6 21.23 -11.32 49.91
CA GLU A 6 20.45 -11.84 48.79
C GLU A 6 19.42 -10.82 48.29
N LEU A 7 18.71 -10.15 49.20
CA LEU A 7 17.81 -9.04 48.87
C LEU A 7 18.56 -7.88 48.19
N LEU A 8 19.74 -7.51 48.69
CA LEU A 8 20.56 -6.45 48.08
C LEU A 8 21.01 -6.83 46.67
N LYS A 9 21.39 -8.10 46.45
CA LYS A 9 21.83 -8.61 45.15
C LYS A 9 20.68 -8.62 44.13
N ASN A 10 19.48 -8.99 44.57
CA ASN A 10 18.29 -8.97 43.73
C ASN A 10 17.85 -7.55 43.39
N LEU A 11 17.93 -6.61 44.34
CA LEU A 11 17.65 -5.19 44.06
C LEU A 11 18.60 -4.63 43.01
N LYS A 12 19.91 -4.91 43.13
CA LYS A 12 20.93 -4.45 42.18
C LYS A 12 20.64 -4.95 40.75
N LYS A 13 20.30 -6.23 40.59
CA LYS A 13 19.90 -6.81 39.31
C LYS A 13 18.68 -6.13 38.67
N ILE A 14 17.73 -5.63 39.47
CA ILE A 14 16.52 -4.95 38.96
C ILE A 14 16.83 -3.51 38.56
N THR A 15 17.77 -2.85 39.26
CA THR A 15 18.19 -1.47 38.96
C THR A 15 19.20 -1.36 37.82
N GLU A 16 19.84 -2.46 37.44
CA GLU A 16 20.79 -2.49 36.33
C GLU A 16 20.06 -2.25 35.00
N LYS A 17 20.47 -1.20 34.27
CA LYS A 17 19.94 -0.90 32.95
C LYS A 17 20.22 -2.12 32.05
N PRO A 18 19.21 -2.66 31.35
CA PRO A 18 19.45 -3.75 30.41
C PRO A 18 20.47 -3.31 29.36
N PRO A 19 21.29 -4.25 28.85
CA PRO A 19 22.31 -3.93 27.86
C PRO A 19 21.65 -3.27 26.65
N GLU A 20 22.24 -2.18 26.17
CA GLU A 20 21.77 -1.50 24.97
C GLU A 20 21.90 -2.45 23.78
N ARG A 21 20.75 -2.89 23.26
CA ARG A 21 20.73 -3.66 22.02
C ARG A 21 21.10 -2.74 20.87
N PRO A 22 21.85 -3.21 19.86
CA PRO A 22 22.07 -2.45 18.65
C PRO A 22 20.72 -2.04 18.05
N ARG A 23 20.53 -0.73 17.89
CA ARG A 23 19.34 -0.18 17.23
C ARG A 23 19.50 -0.40 15.74
N HIS A 24 18.73 -1.32 15.18
CA HIS A 24 18.68 -1.52 13.75
C HIS A 24 17.69 -0.50 13.18
N ILE A 25 18.17 0.41 12.34
CA ILE A 25 17.30 1.27 11.54
C ILE A 25 16.77 0.39 10.41
N VAL A 26 15.54 -0.10 10.54
CA VAL A 26 14.89 -0.86 9.47
C VAL A 26 14.46 0.14 8.40
N VAL A 27 15.09 0.06 7.22
CA VAL A 27 14.74 0.88 6.06
C VAL A 27 13.90 0.05 5.11
N SER A 28 12.59 0.20 5.17
CA SER A 28 11.64 -0.72 4.53
C SER A 28 11.45 -0.52 3.02
N ASN A 29 12.02 0.53 2.42
CA ASN A 29 11.95 0.81 0.98
C ASN A 29 13.23 0.38 0.22
N GLN A 30 14.14 -0.33 0.90
CA GLN A 30 15.26 -1.00 0.25
C GLN A 30 14.73 -2.20 -0.54
N TYR A 31 15.06 -2.25 -1.84
CA TYR A 31 14.63 -3.29 -2.77
C TYR A 31 15.72 -4.34 -3.04
N GLY A 32 16.98 -3.99 -2.82
CA GLY A 32 18.12 -4.87 -3.05
C GLY A 32 19.44 -4.11 -2.96
N GLU A 33 20.46 -4.64 -3.64
CA GLU A 33 21.78 -4.03 -3.79
C GLU A 33 22.13 -3.91 -5.28
N ASP A 34 22.92 -2.91 -5.65
CA ASP A 34 23.49 -2.77 -6.99
C ASP A 34 24.69 -3.72 -7.19
N LYS A 35 25.35 -3.62 -8.35
CA LYS A 35 26.51 -4.46 -8.68
C LYS A 35 27.71 -4.24 -7.75
N ASP A 36 27.76 -3.09 -7.09
CA ASP A 36 28.83 -2.67 -6.20
C ASP A 36 28.47 -2.91 -4.72
N GLY A 37 27.29 -3.50 -4.45
CA GLY A 37 26.80 -3.79 -3.10
C GLY A 37 26.10 -2.62 -2.41
N ASN A 38 25.79 -1.53 -3.12
CA ASN A 38 25.08 -0.40 -2.52
C ASN A 38 23.57 -0.66 -2.51
N PRO A 39 22.86 -0.35 -1.41
CA PRO A 39 21.41 -0.46 -1.33
C PRO A 39 20.67 0.32 -2.41
N ILE A 40 19.72 -0.33 -3.07
CA ILE A 40 18.78 0.31 -4.00
C ILE A 40 17.49 0.62 -3.25
N TYR A 41 17.08 1.88 -3.29
CA TYR A 41 15.83 2.35 -2.72
C TYR A 41 14.80 2.66 -3.80
N ILE A 42 13.56 2.29 -3.54
CA ILE A 42 12.43 2.53 -4.43
C ILE A 42 11.34 3.34 -3.74
N ASP A 43 10.43 3.88 -4.55
CA ASP A 43 9.18 4.43 -4.06
C ASP A 43 8.27 3.29 -3.58
N ARG A 44 7.72 3.38 -2.37
CA ARG A 44 6.89 2.32 -1.79
C ARG A 44 5.71 2.87 -1.00
N ILE A 45 4.54 2.28 -1.22
CA ILE A 45 3.34 2.59 -0.43
C ILE A 45 3.29 1.69 0.80
N TYR A 46 2.99 2.30 1.93
CA TYR A 46 2.68 1.62 3.18
C TYR A 46 1.23 1.88 3.56
N GLY A 47 0.47 0.81 3.76
CA GLY A 47 -0.85 0.88 4.38
C GLY A 47 -0.73 1.02 5.89
N GLY A 48 -1.49 1.96 6.46
CA GLY A 48 -1.70 2.07 7.90
C GLY A 48 -2.98 1.36 8.35
N LEU A 49 -3.05 1.05 9.64
CA LEU A 49 -4.20 0.40 10.30
C LEU A 49 -5.55 1.11 10.06
N ASN A 50 -5.53 2.40 9.74
CA ASN A 50 -6.74 3.22 9.55
C ASN A 50 -7.11 3.39 8.07
N GLY A 51 -6.63 2.51 7.18
CA GLY A 51 -6.86 2.61 5.73
C GLY A 51 -6.17 3.82 5.08
N ARG A 52 -5.29 4.52 5.82
CA ARG A 52 -4.48 5.61 5.29
C ARG A 52 -3.22 5.03 4.65
N TYR A 53 -2.98 5.40 3.41
CA TYR A 53 -1.79 5.00 2.68
C TYR A 53 -0.78 6.15 2.66
N ARG A 54 0.48 5.82 2.90
CA ARG A 54 1.60 6.75 2.77
C ARG A 54 2.55 6.24 1.69
N LEU A 55 2.94 7.12 0.78
CA LEU A 55 4.00 6.85 -0.19
C LEU A 55 5.32 7.43 0.35
N VAL A 56 6.30 6.57 0.59
CA VAL A 56 7.69 6.96 0.89
C VAL A 56 8.48 6.87 -0.42
N GLN A 57 9.17 7.95 -0.75
CA GLN A 57 9.95 8.05 -1.98
C GLN A 57 11.36 7.46 -1.77
N LYS A 58 12.06 7.19 -2.87
CA LYS A 58 13.43 6.64 -2.86
C LYS A 58 14.44 7.48 -2.06
N ASP A 59 14.19 8.78 -1.91
CA ASP A 59 14.99 9.73 -1.15
C ASP A 59 14.56 9.85 0.32
N PHE A 60 13.72 8.92 0.79
CA PHE A 60 13.15 8.85 2.13
C PHE A 60 12.16 9.97 2.48
N THR A 61 11.78 10.80 1.52
CA THR A 61 10.74 11.81 1.73
C THR A 61 9.35 11.20 1.63
N GLU A 62 8.39 11.85 2.29
CA GLU A 62 6.97 11.48 2.18
C GLU A 62 6.31 12.27 1.05
N TYR A 63 5.68 11.54 0.13
CA TYR A 63 4.97 12.15 -0.99
C TYR A 63 3.72 12.90 -0.51
N LYS A 64 3.58 14.17 -0.91
CA LYS A 64 2.51 15.07 -0.47
C LYS A 64 1.33 15.17 -1.44
N GLY A 65 1.43 14.56 -2.62
CA GLY A 65 0.37 14.60 -3.61
C GLY A 65 -0.78 13.65 -3.27
N THR A 66 -1.82 13.69 -4.10
CA THR A 66 -2.98 12.81 -3.93
C THR A 66 -2.61 11.36 -4.26
N LEU A 67 -3.12 10.43 -3.44
CA LEU A 67 -3.08 9.00 -3.70
C LEU A 67 -4.51 8.49 -3.84
N LYS A 68 -4.83 7.89 -4.99
CA LYS A 68 -6.16 7.36 -5.30
C LYS A 68 -6.09 5.84 -5.34
N THR A 69 -7.06 5.19 -4.73
CA THR A 69 -7.25 3.75 -4.86
C THR A 69 -8.13 3.46 -6.06
N LYS A 70 -7.70 2.52 -6.91
CA LYS A 70 -8.46 1.98 -8.03
C LYS A 70 -8.59 0.47 -7.87
N ARG A 71 -9.71 -0.10 -8.30
CA ARG A 71 -9.94 -1.54 -8.31
C ARG A 71 -10.19 -2.00 -9.74
N VAL A 72 -9.61 -3.13 -10.07
CA VAL A 72 -9.70 -3.75 -11.39
C VAL A 72 -10.29 -5.14 -11.22
N HIS A 73 -11.35 -5.43 -11.95
CA HIS A 73 -11.89 -6.78 -12.00
C HIS A 73 -11.03 -7.66 -12.92
N ARG A 74 -10.55 -8.79 -12.40
CA ARG A 74 -9.74 -9.78 -13.10
C ARG A 74 -10.35 -11.17 -12.94
N LYS A 75 -9.95 -12.10 -13.79
CA LYS A 75 -10.37 -13.50 -13.71
C LYS A 75 -9.16 -14.38 -13.49
N TYR A 76 -9.31 -15.39 -12.65
CA TYR A 76 -8.36 -16.51 -12.56
C TYR A 76 -8.48 -17.40 -13.79
N GLU A 77 -7.49 -18.26 -14.00
CA GLU A 77 -7.55 -19.31 -15.03
C GLU A 77 -8.72 -20.28 -14.79
N SER A 78 -9.15 -20.46 -13.54
CA SER A 78 -10.33 -21.24 -13.15
C SER A 78 -11.67 -20.59 -13.56
N GLY A 79 -11.66 -19.34 -14.03
CA GLY A 79 -12.85 -18.59 -14.44
C GLY A 79 -13.51 -17.75 -13.34
N GLU A 80 -13.13 -17.92 -12.07
CA GLU A 80 -13.62 -17.09 -10.96
C GLU A 80 -13.05 -15.66 -11.05
N GLY A 81 -13.92 -14.66 -10.83
CA GLY A 81 -13.56 -13.24 -10.84
C GLY A 81 -13.09 -12.75 -9.48
N TYR A 82 -12.14 -11.82 -9.46
CA TYR A 82 -11.68 -11.14 -8.26
C TYR A 82 -11.34 -9.68 -8.55
N TYR A 83 -11.40 -8.84 -7.51
CA TYR A 83 -10.98 -7.45 -7.58
C TYR A 83 -9.56 -7.30 -7.09
N GLN A 84 -8.69 -6.79 -7.94
CA GLN A 84 -7.34 -6.39 -7.56
C GLN A 84 -7.30 -4.89 -7.28
N GLN A 85 -6.77 -4.52 -6.11
CA GLN A 85 -6.58 -3.13 -5.72
C GLN A 85 -5.23 -2.61 -6.22
N PHE A 86 -5.24 -1.38 -6.70
CA PHE A 86 -4.08 -0.61 -7.11
C PHE A 86 -4.16 0.80 -6.50
N HIS A 87 -3.01 1.44 -6.40
CA HIS A 87 -2.90 2.83 -5.99
C HIS A 87 -2.23 3.63 -7.09
N VAL A 88 -2.78 4.81 -7.37
CA VAL A 88 -2.25 5.72 -8.37
C VAL A 88 -2.03 7.10 -7.75
N THR A 89 -0.84 7.65 -7.95
CA THR A 89 -0.50 9.00 -7.52
C THR A 89 -1.04 10.04 -8.49
N GLY A 90 -1.16 11.29 -8.04
CA GLY A 90 -1.56 12.41 -8.91
C GLY A 90 -0.66 12.65 -10.13
N ASP A 91 0.59 12.21 -10.07
CA ASP A 91 1.55 12.26 -11.19
C ASP A 91 1.55 11.00 -12.08
N GLY A 92 0.66 10.03 -11.82
CA GLY A 92 0.42 8.88 -12.71
C GLY A 92 1.26 7.63 -12.45
N ARG A 93 2.03 7.56 -11.35
CA ARG A 93 2.72 6.32 -10.95
C ARG A 93 1.73 5.33 -10.34
N TRP A 94 1.88 4.06 -10.73
CA TRP A 94 1.04 2.96 -10.27
C TRP A 94 1.75 2.08 -9.27
N PHE A 95 0.98 1.59 -8.31
CA PHE A 95 1.44 0.68 -7.27
C PHE A 95 0.43 -0.43 -7.08
N ASP A 96 0.92 -1.65 -6.86
CA ASP A 96 0.09 -2.81 -6.58
C ASP A 96 -0.47 -2.80 -5.14
N ASN A 97 -1.24 -3.84 -4.81
CA ASN A 97 -1.83 -3.99 -3.47
C ASN A 97 -0.80 -4.16 -2.34
N SER A 98 0.43 -4.57 -2.68
CA SER A 98 1.55 -4.68 -1.73
C SER A 98 2.34 -3.37 -1.61
N GLY A 99 1.92 -2.34 -2.34
CA GLY A 99 2.55 -1.02 -2.38
C GLY A 99 3.84 -0.97 -3.20
N MET A 100 4.06 -1.96 -4.06
CA MET A 100 5.21 -2.01 -4.97
C MET A 100 4.91 -1.24 -6.25
N PRO A 101 5.88 -0.50 -6.80
CA PRO A 101 5.70 0.19 -8.07
C PRO A 101 5.44 -0.83 -9.18
N CYS A 102 4.45 -0.56 -10.03
CA CYS A 102 4.06 -1.43 -11.13
C CYS A 102 3.66 -0.60 -12.36
N ASP A 103 3.56 -1.26 -13.51
CA ASP A 103 2.97 -0.65 -14.69
C ASP A 103 1.45 -0.50 -14.53
N GLU A 104 0.87 0.40 -15.31
CA GLU A 104 -0.58 0.51 -15.43
C GLU A 104 -1.16 -0.84 -15.89
N PRO A 105 -2.19 -1.37 -15.19
CA PRO A 105 -2.77 -2.66 -15.55
C PRO A 105 -3.43 -2.61 -16.94
N LYS A 106 -2.84 -3.28 -17.92
CA LYS A 106 -3.38 -3.45 -19.28
C LYS A 106 -4.70 -4.24 -19.21
N ASN A 107 -5.71 -3.81 -19.97
CA ASN A 107 -7.06 -4.41 -20.05
C ASN A 107 -7.91 -4.28 -18.77
N ALA A 108 -7.62 -3.31 -17.92
CA ALA A 108 -8.40 -3.05 -16.72
C ALA A 108 -9.69 -2.28 -17.07
N LYS A 109 -10.86 -2.89 -16.84
CA LYS A 109 -12.07 -2.10 -16.60
C LYS A 109 -12.05 -1.68 -15.14
N PHE A 110 -12.08 -0.37 -14.89
CA PHE A 110 -12.08 0.18 -13.55
C PHE A 110 -13.51 0.33 -13.05
N GLU A 111 -13.77 -0.03 -11.78
CA GLU A 111 -15.10 -0.03 -11.16
C GLU A 111 -15.86 1.31 -11.35
N LYS A 112 -15.16 2.46 -11.31
CA LYS A 112 -15.75 3.79 -11.52
C LYS A 112 -16.07 4.14 -12.97
N GLU A 113 -15.44 3.48 -13.93
CA GLU A 113 -15.72 3.66 -15.36
C GLU A 113 -16.94 2.82 -15.76
N GLU A 114 -17.07 1.60 -15.20
CA GLU A 114 -18.22 0.72 -15.42
C GLU A 114 -19.53 1.36 -14.90
N GLU A 115 -19.55 1.91 -13.68
CA GLU A 115 -20.74 2.61 -13.15
C GLU A 115 -21.16 3.80 -14.02
N GLN A 116 -20.21 4.52 -14.63
CA GLN A 116 -20.50 5.67 -15.50
C GLN A 116 -21.00 5.25 -16.87
N GLU A 117 -20.52 4.12 -17.41
CA GLU A 117 -21.00 3.56 -18.67
C GLU A 117 -22.43 3.02 -18.52
N GLU A 118 -22.72 2.25 -17.47
CA GLU A 118 -24.07 1.73 -17.20
C GLU A 118 -25.10 2.86 -17.01
N GLN A 119 -24.73 3.94 -16.31
CA GLN A 119 -25.62 5.10 -16.15
C GLN A 119 -25.86 5.85 -17.46
N LYS A 120 -24.87 5.91 -18.36
CA LYS A 120 -25.04 6.53 -19.69
C LYS A 120 -25.93 5.68 -20.59
N GLU A 121 -25.72 4.37 -20.58
CA GLU A 121 -26.50 3.41 -21.36
C GLU A 121 -27.97 3.41 -20.91
N THR A 122 -28.23 3.43 -19.60
CA THR A 122 -29.59 3.50 -19.04
C THR A 122 -30.31 4.79 -19.47
N LYS A 123 -29.64 5.95 -19.36
CA LYS A 123 -30.22 7.25 -19.78
C LYS A 123 -30.47 7.32 -21.29
N GLN A 124 -29.60 6.70 -22.09
CA GLN A 124 -29.77 6.63 -23.53
C GLN A 124 -30.98 5.76 -23.91
N ASN A 125 -31.12 4.59 -23.27
CA ASN A 125 -32.26 3.69 -23.47
C ASN A 125 -33.59 4.35 -23.08
N GLU A 126 -33.63 5.07 -21.95
CA GLU A 126 -34.81 5.84 -21.53
C GLU A 126 -35.17 6.95 -22.54
N LEU A 127 -34.17 7.66 -23.06
CA LEU A 127 -34.36 8.72 -24.05
C LEU A 127 -34.89 8.18 -25.38
N ASP A 128 -34.42 7.01 -25.80
CA ASP A 128 -34.83 6.37 -27.03
C ASP A 128 -36.27 5.82 -26.94
N MET A 129 -36.66 5.22 -25.80
CA MET A 129 -38.07 4.88 -25.54
C MET A 129 -39.00 6.10 -25.56
N LEU A 130 -38.52 7.28 -25.14
CA LEU A 130 -39.31 8.51 -25.15
C LEU A 130 -39.52 9.10 -26.55
N LYS A 131 -38.60 8.83 -27.48
CA LYS A 131 -38.70 9.27 -28.89
C LYS A 131 -39.75 8.43 -29.63
N ASP A 132 -39.88 7.16 -29.28
CA ASP A 132 -40.85 6.23 -29.88
C ASP A 132 -42.30 6.49 -29.43
N LEU A 133 -42.50 7.39 -28.44
CA LEU A 133 -43.82 7.79 -27.94
C LEU A 133 -44.40 9.07 -28.60
N LYS A 134 -43.67 9.72 -29.51
CA LYS A 134 -44.12 10.91 -30.27
C LYS A 134 -44.39 10.58 -31.73
#